data_AF-A0A537WYT1-F1
#
_entry.id   AF-A0A537WYT1-F1
#
_cell.length_a   1.000
_cell.length_b   1.000
_cell.length_c   1.000
_cell.angle_alpha   90.00
_cell.angle_beta   90.00
_cell.angle_gamma   90.00
#
_symmetry.space_group_name_H-M   'P 1'
#
loop_
_entity.id
_entity.type
_entity.pdbx_description
1 polymer ?
#
loop_
_entity_poly.entity_id
_entity_poly.type
_entity_poly.pdbx_seq_one_letter_code
_entity_poly.pdbx_strand_id
1 'polypeptide(L)' 'MARQADVTPSLIYRWRRDLRAAANGFAQVLVAPAGDGLATPPVPAIEIDFAGNARVRIPASVSPALAAAIVEALARR' A
#
# COMPACT_ATOMS: atom_id res chain seq x y z
N MET A 1 -11.72 7.36 -16.04
CA MET A 1 -11.07 6.76 -14.87
C MET A 1 -10.73 5.28 -15.09
N ALA A 2 -11.65 4.31 -14.99
CA ALA A 2 -11.29 2.88 -15.09
C ALA A 2 -10.63 2.47 -16.43
N ARG A 3 -11.16 2.94 -17.57
CA ARG A 3 -10.58 2.66 -18.90
C ARG A 3 -9.21 3.32 -19.13
N GLN A 4 -8.94 4.48 -18.51
CA GLN A 4 -7.64 5.15 -18.62
C GLN A 4 -6.52 4.41 -17.88
N ALA A 5 -6.89 3.51 -16.96
CA ALA A 5 -5.97 2.66 -16.22
C ALA A 5 -6.02 1.19 -16.71
N ASP A 6 -6.59 0.94 -17.91
CA ASP A 6 -6.82 -0.40 -18.47
C ASP A 6 -7.56 -1.37 -17.53
N VAL A 7 -8.37 -0.84 -16.61
CA VAL A 7 -9.16 -1.65 -15.69
C VAL A 7 -10.47 -2.03 -16.36
N THR A 8 -10.56 -3.30 -16.75
CA THR A 8 -11.80 -3.89 -17.27
C THR A 8 -12.79 -4.23 -16.13
N PRO A 9 -14.10 -4.24 -16.39
CA PRO A 9 -15.10 -4.59 -15.38
C PRO A 9 -14.88 -5.98 -14.75
N SER A 10 -14.37 -6.93 -15.53
CA SER A 10 -14.04 -8.28 -15.08
C SER A 10 -12.92 -8.30 -14.03
N LEU A 11 -11.94 -7.39 -14.15
CA LEU A 11 -10.87 -7.24 -13.14
C LEU A 11 -11.43 -6.73 -11.82
N ILE A 12 -12.37 -5.78 -11.85
CA ILE A 12 -13.02 -5.25 -10.64
C ILE A 12 -13.79 -6.36 -9.91
N TYR A 13 -14.53 -7.19 -10.64
CA TYR A 13 -15.26 -8.30 -10.04
C TYR A 13 -14.32 -9.34 -9.44
N ARG A 14 -13.24 -9.68 -10.13
CA ARG A 14 -12.21 -10.62 -9.63
C ARG A 14 -11.57 -10.09 -8.35
N TRP A 15 -11.12 -8.84 -8.34
CA TRP A 15 -10.51 -8.24 -7.15
C TRP A 15 -11.48 -8.16 -5.96
N ARG A 16 -12.75 -7.83 -6.19
CA ARG A 16 -13.76 -7.84 -5.11
C ARG A 16 -14.02 -9.24 -4.56
N ARG A 17 -13.83 -10.28 -5.36
CA ARG A 17 -13.92 -11.68 -4.91
C ARG A 17 -12.69 -12.05 -4.10
N ASP A 18 -11.51 -11.78 -4.64
CA ASP A 18 -10.23 -12.16 -4.04
C ASP A 18 -9.98 -11.40 -2.72
N LEU A 19 -10.31 -10.11 -2.65
CA LEU A 19 -10.18 -9.30 -1.42
C LEU A 19 -11.17 -9.69 -0.33
N ARG A 20 -12.38 -10.14 -0.70
CA ARG A 20 -13.34 -10.69 0.29
C ARG A 20 -12.86 -12.02 0.87
N ALA A 21 -12.16 -12.83 0.08
CA ALA A 21 -11.56 -14.06 0.56
C ALA A 21 -10.32 -13.81 1.45
N ALA A 22 -9.59 -12.72 1.20
CA ALA A 22 -8.36 -12.36 1.94
C ALA A 22 -8.59 -11.55 3.24
N ALA A 23 -9.83 -11.44 3.72
CA ALA A 23 -10.22 -10.50 4.79
C ALA A 23 -9.45 -10.66 6.12
N ASN A 24 -8.82 -11.81 6.37
CA ASN A 24 -7.96 -12.02 7.53
C ASN A 24 -6.48 -11.87 7.14
N GLY A 25 -5.97 -10.63 7.16
CA GLY A 25 -4.52 -10.35 7.03
C GLY A 25 -4.12 -9.36 5.94
N PHE A 26 -5.07 -8.79 5.19
CA PHE A 26 -4.77 -7.80 4.15
C PHE A 26 -4.79 -6.37 4.70
N ALA A 27 -3.68 -5.64 4.60
CA ALA A 27 -3.62 -4.22 4.92
C ALA A 27 -4.00 -3.38 3.69
N GLN A 28 -4.97 -2.49 3.82
CA GLN A 28 -5.32 -1.54 2.76
C GLN A 28 -4.15 -0.58 2.51
N VAL A 29 -3.56 -0.59 1.31
CA VAL A 29 -2.51 0.35 0.90
C VAL A 29 -2.96 1.12 -0.33
N LEU A 30 -2.90 2.45 -0.28
CA LEU A 30 -3.11 3.35 -1.41
C LEU A 30 -1.76 3.68 -2.04
N VAL A 31 -1.60 3.40 -3.33
CA VAL A 31 -0.44 3.83 -4.11
C VAL A 31 -0.88 5.01 -4.97
N ALA A 32 -0.40 6.20 -4.63
CA ALA A 32 -0.64 7.43 -5.37
C ALA A 32 0.69 8.08 -5.78
N PRO A 33 0.77 8.77 -6.93
CA PRO A 33 1.92 9.58 -7.28
C PRO A 33 2.22 10.60 -6.18
N ALA A 34 3.50 10.83 -5.89
CA ALA A 34 3.91 11.85 -4.92
C ALA A 34 3.50 13.24 -5.44
N GLY A 35 2.40 13.79 -4.90
CA GLY A 35 1.93 15.13 -5.27
C GLY A 35 0.42 15.31 -5.21
N ASP A 36 -0.36 14.22 -5.34
CA ASP A 36 -1.81 14.33 -5.26
C ASP A 36 -2.23 14.28 -3.79
N GLY A 37 -2.70 15.43 -3.28
CA GLY A 37 -3.13 15.69 -1.91
C GLY A 37 -4.36 14.88 -1.47
N LEU A 38 -4.29 13.56 -1.58
CA LEU A 38 -5.16 12.65 -0.84
C LEU A 38 -4.82 12.80 0.64
N ALA A 39 -5.85 13.09 1.44
CA ALA A 39 -5.77 13.34 2.87
C ALA A 39 -4.81 12.37 3.55
N THR A 40 -3.75 12.91 4.14
CA THR A 40 -2.75 12.18 4.90
C THR A 40 -3.45 11.28 5.92
N PRO A 41 -3.40 9.95 5.79
CA PRO A 41 -3.90 9.05 6.84
C PRO A 41 -3.09 9.28 8.13
N PRO A 42 -3.61 8.89 9.31
CA PRO A 42 -3.10 9.31 10.61
C PRO A 42 -1.60 9.08 10.72
N VAL A 43 -0.92 10.10 11.26
CA VAL A 43 0.53 10.26 11.45
C VAL A 43 1.29 8.93 11.30
N PRO A 44 2.10 8.74 10.23
CA PRO A 44 2.90 7.54 10.10
C PRO A 44 3.84 7.44 11.30
N ALA A 45 3.94 6.25 11.91
CA ALA A 45 4.86 6.04 13.01
C ALA A 45 6.31 5.95 12.52
N ILE A 46 6.51 5.49 11.28
CA ILE A 46 7.82 5.31 10.65
C ILE A 46 7.74 5.75 9.18
N GLU A 47 8.65 6.64 8.77
CA GLU A 47 8.89 7.00 7.37
C GLU A 47 10.33 6.62 6.99
N ILE A 48 10.50 6.03 5.79
CA ILE A 48 11.80 5.63 5.24
C ILE A 48 11.93 6.24 3.85
N ASP A 49 12.96 7.07 3.65
CA ASP A 49 13.30 7.68 2.36
C ASP A 49 14.48 6.96 1.71
N PHE A 50 14.31 6.58 0.44
CA PHE A 50 15.34 5.95 -0.39
C PHE A 50 15.85 6.92 -1.44
N ALA A 51 17.09 6.73 -1.89
CA ALA A 51 17.61 7.43 -3.06
C ALA A 51 16.72 7.15 -4.29
N GLY A 52 16.36 8.19 -5.05
CA GLY A 52 15.54 8.05 -6.27
C GLY A 52 14.03 8.19 -6.08
N ASN A 53 13.58 9.04 -5.16
CA ASN A 53 12.17 9.40 -4.94
C ASN A 53 11.26 8.27 -4.44
N ALA A 54 11.82 7.19 -3.88
CA ALA A 54 11.03 6.15 -3.23
C ALA A 54 10.87 6.47 -1.74
N ARG A 55 9.62 6.50 -1.26
CA ARG A 55 9.26 6.73 0.14
C ARG A 55 8.34 5.63 0.64
N VAL A 56 8.67 5.05 1.79
CA VAL A 56 7.84 4.06 2.47
C VAL A 56 7.29 4.66 3.76
N ARG A 57 5.99 4.53 3.97
CA ARG A 57 5.28 5.00 5.18
C ARG A 57 4.63 3.82 5.88
N ILE A 58 4.94 3.61 7.15
CA ILE A 58 4.39 2.53 7.96
C ILE A 58 3.48 3.14 9.03
N PRO A 59 2.15 2.92 8.95
CA PRO A 59 1.19 3.39 9.96
C PRO A 59 1.36 2.69 11.31
N ALA A 60 0.96 3.37 12.39
CA ALA A 60 0.98 2.80 13.75
C ALA A 60 0.09 1.57 13.94
N SER A 61 -0.87 1.33 13.04
CA SER A 61 -1.75 0.15 13.06
C SER A 61 -1.08 -1.13 12.54
N VAL A 62 0.13 -1.03 11.97
CA VAL A 62 0.87 -2.17 11.46
C VAL A 62 1.47 -2.96 12.62
N SER A 63 1.28 -4.29 12.63
CA SER A 63 1.88 -5.15 13.64
C SER A 63 3.42 -5.10 13.57
N PRO A 64 4.14 -5.20 14.71
CA PRO A 64 5.60 -5.16 14.72
C PRO A 64 6.26 -6.21 13.80
N ALA A 65 5.68 -7.42 13.73
CA ALA A 65 6.18 -8.49 12.87
C ALA A 65 6.10 -8.13 11.38
N LEU A 66 4.99 -7.51 10.96
CA LEU A 66 4.82 -7.06 9.58
C LEU A 66 5.74 -5.88 9.26
N ALA A 67 5.92 -4.93 10.20
CA ALA A 67 6.85 -3.83 10.05
C ALA A 67 8.30 -4.33 9.85
N ALA A 68 8.72 -5.32 10.66
CA ALA A 68 10.04 -5.93 10.53
C ALA A 68 10.24 -6.62 9.17
N ALA A 69 9.26 -7.39 8.71
CA ALA A 69 9.31 -8.05 7.41
C ALA A 69 9.41 -7.05 6.24
N ILE A 70 8.71 -5.91 6.33
CA ILE A 70 8.79 -4.84 5.33
C ILE A 70 10.21 -4.25 5.30
N VAL A 71 10.78 -3.90 6.46
CA VAL A 71 12.14 -3.37 6.55
C VAL A 71 13.17 -4.37 6.04
N GLU A 72 13.04 -5.65 6.38
CA GLU A 72 13.94 -6.69 5.93
C GLU A 72 13.88 -6.90 4.40
N ALA A 73 12.67 -6.90 3.82
CA ALA A 73 12.50 -7.00 2.37
C ALA A 73 13.13 -5.82 1.62
N LEU A 74 13.05 -4.61 2.20
CA LEU A 74 13.65 -3.41 1.64
C LEU A 74 15.18 -3.41 1.77
N ALA A 75 15.74 -3.93 2.87
CA ALA A 75 17.18 -4.02 3.08
C ALA A 75 17.90 -4.98 2.11
N ARG A 76 17.15 -5.87 1.44
CA ARG A 76 17.68 -6.81 0.44
C ARG A 76 17.72 -6.22 -0.99
N ARG A 77 17.21 -5.01 -1.20
CA ARG A 77 17.27 -4.28 -2.47
C ARG A 77 18.40 -3.27 -2.46
#